data_AF-D3EC49-F1
#
_entry.id   AF-D3EC49-F1
#
_cell.length_a   1.000
_cell.length_b   1.000
_cell.length_c   1.000
_cell.angle_alpha   90.00
_cell.angle_beta   90.00
_cell.angle_gamma   90.00
#
_symmetry.space_group_name_H-M   'P 1'
#
loop_
_entity.id
_entity.type
_entity.pdbx_description
1 polymer ?
#
loop_
_entity_poly.entity_id
_entity_poly.type
_entity_poly.pdbx_seq_one_letter_code
_entity_poly.pdbx_strand_id
1 'polypeptide(L)'
;MKQTNGRSDVAILGMGTALPVHSVAQSDIAELIASTLQDRPDLARFARRVFRSCGVETRYTCESNYLDPLEKCRYLHSHEASVIPTTEERMDTYKREALPLGVEAAEKALKDAGMSPDRITHLITVSCTGQYQPGMDVLLIRKLGLSPRVNRLPLIFQGCAAGLKAIQMARDVVSGAPGSQVLVVCVELCTLHFQPVREREALFAASFFGDGASSCVIGQPEAEHRHYVELGTGYSVLLPDSTEDMTWEVGNTGFDLFLSPRIPKLLGAHLEDELRHLRRLNRIFAAPGPTLDGVVKLWKSVGCPNTLSIMDVGAGSGDVNQKLLQWSDQMGVELSITLVDVTEEACEEARRLFRHEPRVQVRRADVKELPDASADIVTGSQFIHHFQGQQLMEIVSHMLRTSVHGVVINDIHRHPVPYAAVWITTRLISRNRYIRHDGPLSVAKGFKGRDWRELKKQLNHATLTYRWKPLFRYSVVIPKR
;
A
#
# COMPACT_ATOMS: atom_id res chain seq x y z
N MET A 1 34.06 4.88 22.23
CA MET A 1 33.45 4.10 21.13
C MET A 1 33.20 5.04 19.97
N LYS A 2 33.91 4.88 18.84
CA LYS A 2 33.73 5.75 17.67
C LYS A 2 32.35 5.47 17.05
N GLN A 3 31.45 6.44 17.09
CA GLN A 3 30.22 6.42 16.30
C GLN A 3 30.61 6.54 14.83
N THR A 4 30.64 5.42 14.12
CA THR A 4 30.62 5.42 12.66
C THR A 4 29.22 5.87 12.23
N ASN A 5 29.18 6.80 11.29
CA ASN A 5 28.00 7.42 10.71
C ASN A 5 27.29 6.41 9.76
N GLY A 6 26.93 5.23 10.26
CA GLY A 6 26.44 4.10 9.47
C GLY A 6 24.96 4.24 9.12
N ARG A 7 24.64 4.21 7.83
CA ARG A 7 23.34 3.70 7.37
C ARG A 7 23.11 2.36 8.09
N SER A 8 21.89 2.11 8.59
CA SER A 8 21.54 0.76 9.02
C SER A 8 21.41 -0.09 7.76
N ASP A 9 22.50 -0.76 7.37
CA ASP A 9 22.53 -1.72 6.26
C ASP A 9 21.79 -3.00 6.67
N VAL A 10 20.55 -2.90 7.17
CA VAL A 10 19.71 -4.05 7.49
C VAL A 10 18.75 -4.25 6.35
N ALA A 11 18.62 -5.48 5.87
CA ALA A 11 17.79 -5.79 4.71
C ALA A 11 17.05 -7.11 4.91
N ILE A 12 15.95 -7.27 4.15
CA ILE A 12 15.41 -8.59 3.85
C ILE A 12 16.31 -9.18 2.76
N LEU A 13 16.97 -10.28 3.09
CA LEU A 13 17.95 -10.98 2.27
C LEU A 13 17.32 -12.07 1.41
N GLY A 14 16.20 -12.64 1.85
CA GLY A 14 15.42 -13.61 1.09
C GLY A 14 14.02 -13.80 1.66
N MET A 15 13.10 -14.27 0.82
CA MET A 15 11.68 -14.45 1.14
C MET A 15 11.15 -15.79 0.64
N GLY A 16 10.14 -16.31 1.33
CA GLY A 16 9.48 -17.55 0.97
C GLY A 16 8.02 -17.55 1.40
N THR A 17 7.18 -18.23 0.64
CA THR A 17 5.76 -18.40 0.93
C THR A 17 5.35 -19.85 0.73
N ALA A 18 4.33 -20.28 1.47
CA ALA A 18 3.70 -21.58 1.33
C ALA A 18 2.18 -21.43 1.49
N LEU A 19 1.45 -22.22 0.70
CA LEU A 19 0.00 -22.26 0.71
C LEU A 19 -0.45 -23.70 0.92
N PRO A 20 -1.58 -23.92 1.63
CA PRO A 20 -2.20 -25.22 1.74
C PRO A 20 -2.55 -25.84 0.37
N VAL A 21 -2.78 -27.15 0.36
CA VAL A 21 -3.12 -27.90 -0.87
C VAL A 21 -4.53 -27.60 -1.38
N HIS A 22 -5.45 -27.20 -0.50
CA HIS A 22 -6.83 -26.94 -0.88
C HIS A 22 -7.02 -25.47 -1.25
N SER A 23 -7.60 -25.27 -2.43
CA SER A 23 -7.95 -23.98 -2.98
C SER A 23 -9.45 -23.94 -3.20
N VAL A 24 -10.10 -22.86 -2.77
CA VAL A 24 -11.55 -22.71 -2.82
C VAL A 24 -11.88 -21.37 -3.47
N ALA A 25 -12.77 -21.42 -4.47
CA ALA A 25 -13.25 -20.21 -5.11
C ALA A 25 -14.14 -19.41 -4.15
N GLN A 26 -14.04 -18.10 -4.22
CA GLN A 26 -14.81 -17.21 -3.34
C GLN A 26 -16.32 -17.37 -3.54
N SER A 27 -16.75 -17.67 -4.76
CA SER A 27 -18.16 -17.99 -5.09
C SER A 27 -18.68 -19.19 -4.33
N ASP A 28 -17.86 -20.22 -4.17
CA ASP A 28 -18.30 -21.51 -3.64
C ASP A 28 -18.52 -21.41 -2.13
N ILE A 29 -17.62 -20.71 -1.42
CA ILE A 29 -17.80 -20.41 0.01
C ILE A 29 -19.00 -19.48 0.21
N ALA A 30 -19.23 -18.52 -0.70
CA ALA A 30 -20.38 -17.65 -0.61
C ALA A 30 -21.70 -18.42 -0.73
N GLU A 31 -21.79 -19.38 -1.65
CA GLU A 31 -22.96 -20.26 -1.79
C GLU A 31 -23.09 -21.22 -0.61
N LEU A 32 -21.99 -21.77 -0.12
CA LEU A 32 -21.96 -22.65 1.06
C LEU A 32 -22.47 -21.92 2.32
N ILE A 33 -22.07 -20.67 2.53
CA ILE A 33 -22.59 -19.85 3.64
C ILE A 33 -24.05 -19.49 3.37
N ALA A 34 -24.40 -19.08 2.16
CA ALA A 34 -25.77 -18.68 1.85
C ALA A 34 -26.79 -19.82 2.00
N SER A 35 -26.38 -21.08 1.75
CA SER A 35 -27.23 -22.26 1.93
C SER A 35 -27.50 -22.61 3.39
N THR A 36 -26.69 -22.12 4.34
CA THR A 36 -26.96 -22.21 5.79
C THR A 36 -27.97 -21.16 6.30
N LEU A 37 -28.32 -20.19 5.44
CA LEU A 37 -29.12 -19.02 5.78
C LEU A 37 -30.49 -19.04 5.09
N GLN A 38 -31.04 -20.23 4.80
CA GLN A 38 -32.33 -20.39 4.09
C GLN A 38 -33.48 -19.69 4.82
N ASP A 39 -33.50 -19.75 6.15
CA ASP A 39 -34.48 -19.07 6.98
C ASP A 39 -34.28 -17.54 7.06
N ARG A 40 -33.18 -17.02 6.49
CA ARG A 40 -32.78 -15.60 6.53
C ARG A 40 -32.35 -15.09 5.15
N PRO A 41 -33.28 -14.97 4.18
CA PRO A 41 -32.97 -14.70 2.77
C PRO A 41 -32.25 -13.35 2.54
N ASP A 42 -32.52 -12.33 3.35
CA ASP A 42 -31.82 -11.05 3.25
C ASP A 42 -30.34 -11.15 3.65
N LEU A 43 -30.03 -11.96 4.66
CA LEU A 43 -28.66 -12.21 5.09
C LEU A 43 -27.92 -13.08 4.06
N ALA A 44 -28.58 -14.08 3.48
CA ALA A 44 -28.04 -14.89 2.38
C ALA A 44 -27.71 -14.04 1.14
N ARG A 45 -28.58 -13.09 0.77
CA ARG A 45 -28.33 -12.15 -0.33
C ARG A 45 -27.18 -11.20 -0.02
N PHE A 46 -27.07 -10.76 1.23
CA PHE A 46 -25.98 -9.91 1.68
C PHE A 46 -24.63 -10.66 1.66
N ALA A 47 -24.59 -11.92 2.11
CA ALA A 47 -23.41 -12.78 2.05
C ALA A 47 -22.85 -12.88 0.62
N ARG A 48 -23.70 -13.25 -0.35
CA ARG A 48 -23.30 -13.30 -1.77
C ARG A 48 -22.74 -11.97 -2.28
N ARG A 49 -23.34 -10.86 -1.86
CA ARG A 49 -22.89 -9.52 -2.28
C ARG A 49 -21.50 -9.20 -1.71
N VAL A 50 -21.32 -9.36 -0.41
CA VAL A 50 -20.05 -9.03 0.29
C VAL A 50 -18.91 -9.86 -0.28
N PHE A 51 -19.11 -11.17 -0.44
CA PHE A 51 -18.08 -12.07 -0.97
C PHE A 51 -17.72 -11.73 -2.42
N ARG A 52 -18.69 -11.31 -3.24
CA ARG A 52 -18.43 -10.86 -4.62
C ARG A 52 -17.70 -9.51 -4.68
N SER A 53 -17.95 -8.61 -3.74
CA SER A 53 -17.38 -7.24 -3.75
C SER A 53 -16.09 -7.08 -2.93
N CYS A 54 -15.65 -8.12 -2.22
CA CYS A 54 -14.49 -8.02 -1.31
C CYS A 54 -13.12 -8.03 -2.02
N GLY A 55 -13.09 -8.28 -3.34
CA GLY A 55 -11.85 -8.30 -4.13
C GLY A 55 -11.01 -9.57 -4.01
N VAL A 56 -11.54 -10.62 -3.37
CA VAL A 56 -10.90 -11.94 -3.26
C VAL A 56 -11.51 -12.89 -4.28
N GLU A 57 -10.70 -13.48 -5.16
CA GLU A 57 -11.15 -14.47 -6.14
C GLU A 57 -11.09 -15.90 -5.57
N THR A 58 -10.00 -16.23 -4.88
CA THR A 58 -9.67 -17.58 -4.42
C THR A 58 -8.98 -17.51 -3.06
N ARG A 59 -9.24 -18.50 -2.20
CA ARG A 59 -8.58 -18.67 -0.91
C ARG A 59 -8.02 -20.08 -0.77
N TYR A 60 -7.02 -20.21 0.09
CA TYR A 60 -6.46 -21.51 0.46
C TYR A 60 -6.87 -21.87 1.88
N THR A 61 -7.01 -23.18 2.14
CA THR A 61 -7.49 -23.71 3.42
C THR A 61 -6.75 -25.00 3.78
N CYS A 62 -6.43 -25.19 5.06
CA CYS A 62 -5.99 -26.49 5.60
C CYS A 62 -7.17 -27.40 5.95
N GLU A 63 -8.40 -26.87 5.96
CA GLU A 63 -9.62 -27.59 6.28
C GLU A 63 -10.35 -28.01 5.00
N SER A 64 -10.42 -29.33 4.76
CA SER A 64 -11.04 -29.89 3.56
C SER A 64 -12.56 -29.87 3.62
N ASN A 65 -13.18 -29.74 4.80
CA ASN A 65 -14.64 -29.66 4.96
C ASN A 65 -15.29 -28.51 4.18
N TYR A 66 -14.54 -27.48 3.78
CA TYR A 66 -15.03 -26.39 2.93
C TYR A 66 -15.16 -26.77 1.44
N LEU A 67 -14.57 -27.89 1.02
CA LEU A 67 -14.68 -28.44 -0.33
C LEU A 67 -15.81 -29.47 -0.45
N ASP A 68 -16.27 -30.00 0.68
CA ASP A 68 -17.35 -30.97 0.72
C ASP A 68 -18.75 -30.29 0.65
N PRO A 69 -19.81 -31.05 0.30
CA PRO A 69 -21.19 -30.58 0.45
C PRO A 69 -21.48 -30.08 1.87
N LEU A 70 -22.44 -29.16 1.99
CA LEU A 70 -22.75 -28.48 3.26
C LEU A 70 -22.94 -29.46 4.41
N GLU A 71 -23.63 -30.58 4.18
CA GLU A 71 -23.97 -31.63 5.15
C GLU A 71 -22.74 -32.22 5.86
N LYS A 72 -21.55 -32.11 5.25
CA LYS A 72 -20.28 -32.57 5.83
C LYS A 72 -19.45 -31.42 6.42
N CYS A 73 -19.82 -30.17 6.14
CA CYS A 73 -19.11 -29.00 6.64
C CYS A 73 -19.48 -28.71 8.11
N ARG A 74 -18.62 -29.14 9.03
CA ARG A 74 -18.82 -28.97 10.48
C ARG A 74 -18.76 -27.52 10.95
N TYR A 75 -18.12 -26.63 10.19
CA TYR A 75 -17.83 -25.25 10.61
C TYR A 75 -18.98 -24.27 10.37
N LEU A 76 -19.85 -24.56 9.40
CA LEU A 76 -20.90 -23.66 8.95
C LEU A 76 -22.32 -24.14 9.34
N HIS A 77 -22.43 -25.30 9.97
CA HIS A 77 -23.71 -25.88 10.39
C HIS A 77 -24.41 -25.02 11.46
N SER A 78 -25.70 -24.75 11.25
CA SER A 78 -26.51 -23.84 12.08
C SER A 78 -27.38 -24.53 13.14
N HIS A 79 -27.68 -25.83 12.99
CA HIS A 79 -28.79 -26.45 13.74
C HIS A 79 -28.38 -27.28 14.98
N GLU A 80 -27.15 -27.81 15.06
CA GLU A 80 -26.69 -28.59 16.22
C GLU A 80 -25.28 -28.20 16.66
N ALA A 81 -25.16 -27.61 17.86
CA ALA A 81 -23.88 -27.20 18.43
C ALA A 81 -22.91 -28.38 18.69
N SER A 82 -23.42 -29.60 18.81
CA SER A 82 -22.63 -30.83 19.00
C SER A 82 -21.77 -31.23 17.80
N VAL A 83 -21.97 -30.62 16.63
CA VAL A 83 -21.24 -30.96 15.39
C VAL A 83 -20.08 -30.00 15.12
N ILE A 84 -20.13 -28.77 15.66
CA ILE A 84 -19.11 -27.74 15.44
C ILE A 84 -17.79 -28.16 16.08
N PRO A 85 -16.64 -28.06 15.38
CA PRO A 85 -15.36 -28.42 15.98
C PRO A 85 -15.06 -27.53 17.18
N THR A 86 -14.68 -28.17 18.28
CA THR A 86 -14.21 -27.51 19.51
C THR A 86 -12.91 -26.75 19.26
N THR A 87 -12.57 -25.83 20.16
CA THR A 87 -11.26 -25.15 20.12
C THR A 87 -10.11 -26.17 20.16
N GLU A 88 -10.26 -27.25 20.93
CA GLU A 88 -9.27 -28.32 21.00
C GLU A 88 -9.06 -28.99 19.62
N GLU A 89 -10.13 -29.45 18.96
CA GLU A 89 -10.04 -30.05 17.62
C GLU A 89 -9.43 -29.10 16.58
N ARG A 90 -9.77 -27.81 16.66
CA ARG A 90 -9.19 -26.77 15.79
C ARG A 90 -7.70 -26.58 16.06
N MET A 91 -7.27 -26.60 17.32
CA MET A 91 -5.86 -26.52 17.70
C MET A 91 -5.06 -27.77 17.32
N ASP A 92 -5.69 -28.96 17.33
CA ASP A 92 -5.07 -30.18 16.83
C ASP A 92 -4.82 -30.12 15.33
N THR A 93 -5.78 -29.61 14.56
CA THR A 93 -5.56 -29.31 13.14
C THR A 93 -4.49 -28.25 12.95
N TYR A 94 -4.52 -27.15 13.71
CA TYR A 94 -3.47 -26.13 13.64
C TYR A 94 -2.08 -26.72 13.89
N LYS A 95 -1.92 -27.54 14.94
CA LYS A 95 -0.66 -28.19 15.29
C LYS A 95 -0.13 -29.11 14.18
N ARG A 96 -1.03 -29.81 13.49
CA ARG A 96 -0.69 -30.71 12.39
C ARG A 96 -0.26 -29.95 11.14
N GLU A 97 -0.99 -28.89 10.79
CA GLU A 97 -0.88 -28.24 9.47
C GLU A 97 0.04 -27.02 9.46
N ALA A 98 0.19 -26.29 10.58
CA ALA A 98 0.98 -25.07 10.63
C ALA A 98 2.48 -25.33 10.44
N LEU A 99 3.00 -26.40 11.03
CA LEU A 99 4.44 -26.70 10.98
C LEU A 99 4.93 -26.99 9.54
N PRO A 100 4.30 -27.88 8.75
CA PRO A 100 4.68 -28.10 7.35
C PRO A 100 4.74 -26.82 6.52
N LEU A 101 3.73 -25.95 6.61
CA LEU A 101 3.69 -24.67 5.88
C LEU A 101 4.81 -23.73 6.33
N GLY A 102 5.05 -23.62 7.64
CA GLY A 102 6.13 -22.82 8.20
C GLY A 102 7.51 -23.31 7.74
N VAL A 103 7.73 -24.64 7.69
CA VAL A 103 8.97 -25.25 7.18
C VAL A 103 9.16 -24.91 5.71
N GLU A 104 8.14 -25.13 4.87
CA GLU A 104 8.25 -24.85 3.42
C GLU A 104 8.55 -23.37 3.14
N ALA A 105 7.85 -22.45 3.82
CA ALA A 105 8.10 -21.02 3.66
C ALA A 105 9.52 -20.64 4.11
N ALA A 106 9.98 -21.19 5.24
CA ALA A 106 11.32 -20.94 5.77
C ALA A 106 12.43 -21.50 4.86
N GLU A 107 12.28 -22.71 4.34
CA GLU A 107 13.23 -23.31 3.40
C GLU A 107 13.36 -22.47 2.13
N LYS A 108 12.24 -21.99 1.57
CA LYS A 108 12.25 -21.09 0.42
C LYS A 108 12.96 -19.78 0.74
N ALA A 109 12.70 -19.17 1.91
CA ALA A 109 13.35 -17.93 2.32
C ALA A 109 14.85 -18.08 2.54
N LEU A 110 15.30 -19.18 3.16
CA LEU A 110 16.70 -19.50 3.37
C LEU A 110 17.41 -19.74 2.03
N LYS A 111 16.77 -20.47 1.12
CA LYS A 111 17.28 -20.72 -0.23
C LYS A 111 17.41 -19.43 -1.04
N ASP A 112 16.39 -18.56 -1.00
CA ASP A 112 16.39 -17.27 -1.68
C ASP A 112 17.49 -16.34 -1.14
N ALA A 113 17.72 -16.38 0.18
CA ALA A 113 18.83 -15.66 0.83
C ALA A 113 20.21 -16.28 0.58
N GLY A 114 20.30 -17.47 -0.03
CA GLY A 114 21.56 -18.22 -0.12
C GLY A 114 22.16 -18.59 1.24
N MET A 115 21.34 -18.71 2.28
CA MET A 115 21.79 -18.82 3.66
C MET A 115 21.64 -20.22 4.22
N SER A 116 22.72 -20.73 4.81
CA SER A 116 22.69 -22.00 5.53
C SER A 116 21.91 -21.89 6.86
N PRO A 117 21.06 -22.86 7.23
CA PRO A 117 20.23 -22.81 8.44
C PRO A 117 21.01 -22.63 9.75
N ASP A 118 22.25 -23.14 9.85
CA ASP A 118 23.11 -23.03 11.03
C ASP A 118 23.59 -21.60 11.31
N ARG A 119 23.55 -20.71 10.30
CA ARG A 119 23.89 -19.29 10.44
C ARG A 119 22.80 -18.48 11.14
N ILE A 120 21.57 -19.00 11.22
CA ILE A 120 20.45 -18.30 11.85
C ILE A 120 20.70 -18.16 13.35
N THR A 121 20.75 -16.91 13.81
CA THR A 121 21.01 -16.54 15.20
C THR A 121 19.73 -16.33 16.02
N HIS A 122 18.65 -15.89 15.36
CA HIS A 122 17.36 -15.62 15.98
C HIS A 122 16.23 -16.19 15.10
N LEU A 123 15.22 -16.74 15.74
CA LEU A 123 13.99 -17.22 15.12
C LEU A 123 12.81 -16.47 15.74
N ILE A 124 12.12 -15.67 14.93
CA ILE A 124 10.84 -15.04 15.30
C ILE A 124 9.73 -15.84 14.64
N THR A 125 8.84 -16.44 15.44
CA THR A 125 7.63 -17.08 14.90
C THR A 125 6.44 -16.18 15.15
N VAL A 126 5.51 -16.13 14.20
CA VAL A 126 4.34 -15.26 14.27
C VAL A 126 3.09 -16.08 13.97
N SER A 127 2.13 -16.04 14.89
CA SER A 127 0.78 -16.51 14.64
C SER A 127 -0.21 -15.91 15.65
N CYS A 128 -1.42 -15.62 15.22
CA CYS A 128 -2.55 -15.38 16.14
C CYS A 128 -3.66 -16.42 16.02
N THR A 129 -3.54 -17.39 15.11
CA THR A 129 -4.56 -18.40 14.82
C THR A 129 -4.34 -19.75 15.52
N GLY A 130 -3.31 -19.89 16.34
CA GLY A 130 -3.17 -21.07 17.18
C GLY A 130 -1.93 -21.04 18.08
N GLN A 131 -1.93 -21.91 19.08
CA GLN A 131 -0.81 -22.05 20.02
C GLN A 131 -0.77 -23.46 20.62
N TYR A 132 0.43 -23.99 20.79
CA TYR A 132 0.70 -25.26 21.46
C TYR A 132 2.11 -25.24 22.03
N GLN A 133 2.41 -26.10 23.01
CA GLN A 133 3.75 -26.20 23.60
C GLN A 133 4.20 -27.67 23.68
N PRO A 134 5.46 -28.02 23.28
CA PRO A 134 6.48 -27.20 22.63
C PRO A 134 6.01 -26.57 21.30
N GLY A 135 6.24 -25.27 21.14
CA GLY A 135 5.67 -24.49 20.04
C GLY A 135 6.36 -24.69 18.70
N MET A 136 5.78 -24.07 17.66
CA MET A 136 6.31 -24.11 16.30
C MET A 136 7.78 -23.66 16.24
N ASP A 137 8.18 -22.70 17.07
CA ASP A 137 9.56 -22.23 17.22
C ASP A 137 10.53 -23.37 17.59
N VAL A 138 10.14 -24.27 18.50
CA VAL A 138 10.96 -25.44 18.88
C VAL A 138 11.02 -26.47 17.76
N LEU A 139 9.89 -26.71 17.11
CA LEU A 139 9.78 -27.73 16.07
C LEU A 139 10.53 -27.33 14.79
N LEU A 140 10.47 -26.04 14.42
CA LEU A 140 11.21 -25.48 13.27
C LEU A 140 12.71 -25.66 13.42
N ILE A 141 13.27 -25.50 14.63
CA ILE A 141 14.71 -25.70 14.87
C ILE A 141 15.16 -27.08 14.42
N ARG A 142 14.41 -28.11 14.83
CA ARG A 142 14.74 -29.50 14.48
C ARG A 142 14.52 -29.78 12.99
N LYS A 143 13.43 -29.26 12.42
CA LYS A 143 13.08 -29.51 11.02
C LYS A 143 14.01 -28.84 10.03
N LEU A 144 14.41 -27.60 10.30
CA LEU A 144 15.28 -26.82 9.44
C LEU A 144 16.78 -27.06 9.72
N GLY A 145 17.13 -27.75 10.81
CA GLY A 145 18.52 -27.93 11.21
C GLY A 145 19.16 -26.63 11.73
N LEU A 146 18.37 -25.77 12.39
CA LEU A 146 18.90 -24.55 13.00
C LEU A 146 19.84 -24.89 14.17
N SER A 147 20.74 -23.96 14.49
CA SER A 147 21.59 -24.07 15.67
C SER A 147 20.76 -24.29 16.95
N PRO A 148 21.15 -25.21 17.85
CA PRO A 148 20.48 -25.38 19.14
C PRO A 148 20.65 -24.16 20.07
N ARG A 149 21.51 -23.20 19.69
CA ARG A 149 21.72 -21.92 20.40
C ARG A 149 20.89 -20.76 19.84
N VAL A 150 20.05 -21.00 18.83
CA VAL A 150 19.23 -19.94 18.24
C VAL A 150 18.33 -19.31 19.30
N ASN A 151 18.27 -17.98 19.32
CA ASN A 151 17.41 -17.25 20.22
C ASN A 151 15.97 -17.26 19.68
N ARG A 152 14.99 -17.64 20.50
CA ARG A 152 13.61 -17.87 20.07
C ARG A 152 12.70 -16.77 20.58
N LEU A 153 11.93 -16.17 19.67
CA LEU A 153 11.04 -15.05 19.94
C LEU A 153 9.66 -15.33 19.36
N PRO A 154 8.82 -16.18 20.01
CA PRO A 154 7.45 -16.39 19.58
C PRO A 154 6.62 -15.11 19.81
N LEU A 155 6.13 -14.51 18.73
CA LEU A 155 5.27 -13.33 18.72
C LEU A 155 3.83 -13.77 18.45
N ILE A 156 3.11 -14.06 19.53
CA ILE A 156 1.76 -14.63 19.47
C ILE A 156 0.67 -13.56 19.68
N PHE A 157 -0.50 -13.77 19.07
CA PHE A 157 -1.72 -13.02 19.37
C PHE A 157 -1.62 -11.49 19.13
N GLN A 158 -0.86 -11.09 18.11
CA GLN A 158 -0.65 -9.67 17.73
C GLN A 158 -1.43 -9.26 16.47
N GLY A 159 -2.28 -10.14 15.95
CA GLY A 159 -3.15 -9.90 14.79
C GLY A 159 -2.39 -9.64 13.48
N CYS A 160 -3.10 -9.10 12.49
CA CYS A 160 -2.59 -8.89 11.13
C CYS A 160 -1.33 -8.01 11.03
N ALA A 161 -1.04 -7.17 12.03
CA ALA A 161 0.14 -6.32 12.06
C ALA A 161 1.42 -7.07 12.52
N ALA A 162 1.29 -8.29 13.04
CA ALA A 162 2.37 -9.01 13.70
C ALA A 162 3.57 -9.30 12.79
N GLY A 163 3.35 -9.57 11.49
CA GLY A 163 4.45 -9.79 10.54
C GLY A 163 5.36 -8.57 10.40
N LEU A 164 4.80 -7.37 10.26
CA LEU A 164 5.59 -6.13 10.20
C LEU A 164 6.26 -5.80 11.54
N LYS A 165 5.61 -6.09 12.68
CA LYS A 165 6.21 -5.97 14.01
C LYS A 165 7.41 -6.91 14.17
N ALA A 166 7.30 -8.14 13.67
CA ALA A 166 8.40 -9.11 13.67
C ALA A 166 9.58 -8.65 12.79
N ILE A 167 9.31 -8.09 11.60
CA ILE A 167 10.33 -7.48 10.74
C ILE A 167 11.01 -6.29 11.45
N GLN A 168 10.23 -5.44 12.13
CA GLN A 168 10.78 -4.33 12.91
C GLN A 168 11.67 -4.82 14.07
N MET A 169 11.22 -5.84 14.80
CA MET A 169 11.98 -6.45 15.89
C MET A 169 13.27 -7.09 15.36
N ALA A 170 13.20 -7.82 14.25
CA ALA A 170 14.36 -8.39 13.57
C ALA A 170 15.36 -7.29 13.18
N ARG A 171 14.87 -6.16 12.64
CA ARG A 171 15.73 -5.02 12.33
C ARG A 171 16.45 -4.48 13.56
N ASP A 172 15.73 -4.33 14.67
CA ASP A 172 16.30 -3.80 15.92
C ASP A 172 17.32 -4.78 16.52
N VAL A 173 17.09 -6.11 16.40
CA VAL A 173 18.07 -7.16 16.75
C VAL A 173 19.35 -7.03 15.92
N VAL A 174 19.25 -6.99 14.59
CA VAL A 174 20.42 -6.86 13.71
C VAL A 174 21.16 -5.55 13.92
N SER A 175 20.42 -4.46 14.18
CA SER A 175 21.01 -3.16 14.47
C SER A 175 21.75 -3.13 15.80
N GLY A 176 21.23 -3.81 16.83
CA GLY A 176 21.82 -3.89 18.16
C GLY A 176 23.00 -4.86 18.26
N ALA A 177 23.00 -5.92 17.44
CA ALA A 177 24.05 -6.92 17.37
C ALA A 177 24.41 -7.20 15.90
N PRO A 178 25.31 -6.39 15.30
CA PRO A 178 25.79 -6.60 13.93
C PRO A 178 26.32 -8.02 13.73
N GLY A 179 25.95 -8.64 12.60
CA GLY A 179 26.21 -10.07 12.31
C GLY A 179 25.08 -11.02 12.71
N SER A 180 24.04 -10.55 13.41
CA SER A 180 22.84 -11.34 13.63
C SER A 180 22.12 -11.63 12.31
N GLN A 181 21.68 -12.87 12.16
CA GLN A 181 20.81 -13.33 11.07
C GLN A 181 19.50 -13.81 11.69
N VAL A 182 18.39 -13.19 11.28
CA VAL A 182 17.07 -13.40 11.89
C VAL A 182 16.14 -14.05 10.87
N LEU A 183 15.61 -15.22 11.19
CA LEU A 183 14.55 -15.87 10.43
C LEU A 183 13.21 -15.48 11.04
N VAL A 184 12.32 -14.88 10.25
CA VAL A 184 10.94 -14.58 10.65
C VAL A 184 10.02 -15.55 9.92
N VAL A 185 9.21 -16.32 10.64
CA VAL A 185 8.24 -17.28 10.07
C VAL A 185 6.85 -16.94 10.57
N CYS A 186 5.95 -16.57 9.66
CA CYS A 186 4.55 -16.28 9.93
C CYS A 186 3.69 -17.43 9.40
N VAL A 187 2.81 -17.98 10.24
CA VAL A 187 1.83 -18.99 9.81
C VAL A 187 0.46 -18.61 10.35
N GLU A 188 -0.53 -18.53 9.47
CA GLU A 188 -1.92 -18.26 9.85
C GLU A 188 -2.88 -19.24 9.20
N LEU A 189 -3.72 -19.88 10.01
CA LEU A 189 -4.77 -20.81 9.61
C LEU A 189 -6.13 -20.28 10.04
N CYS A 190 -6.54 -19.19 9.39
CA CYS A 190 -7.73 -18.42 9.76
C CYS A 190 -9.03 -19.18 9.51
N THR A 191 -9.08 -20.05 8.50
CA THR A 191 -10.28 -20.81 8.16
C THR A 191 -10.72 -21.72 9.30
N LEU A 192 -9.78 -22.19 10.13
CA LEU A 192 -10.04 -22.97 11.33
C LEU A 192 -10.87 -22.23 12.39
N HIS A 193 -11.16 -20.94 12.21
CA HIS A 193 -11.88 -20.11 13.16
C HIS A 193 -13.16 -19.50 12.59
N PHE A 194 -13.63 -19.96 11.43
CA PHE A 194 -14.95 -19.53 10.97
C PHE A 194 -16.01 -20.00 11.94
N GLN A 195 -16.88 -19.06 12.29
CA GLN A 195 -18.04 -19.25 13.13
C GLN A 195 -19.30 -19.26 12.27
N PRO A 196 -20.34 -20.01 12.68
CA PRO A 196 -21.65 -19.92 12.05
C PRO A 196 -22.16 -18.47 12.03
N VAL A 197 -22.63 -18.02 10.87
CA VAL A 197 -23.02 -16.61 10.67
C VAL A 197 -24.29 -16.30 11.45
N ARG A 198 -24.18 -15.41 12.45
CA ARG A 198 -25.32 -14.94 13.24
C ARG A 198 -25.86 -13.59 12.77
N GLU A 199 -24.98 -12.71 12.35
CA GLU A 199 -25.26 -11.31 12.00
C GLU A 199 -24.47 -10.86 10.76
N ARG A 200 -24.69 -9.62 10.31
CA ARG A 200 -24.07 -9.11 9.07
C ARG A 200 -22.57 -8.89 9.23
N GLU A 201 -22.15 -8.46 10.40
CA GLU A 201 -20.79 -8.09 10.75
C GLU A 201 -19.86 -9.31 10.63
N ALA A 202 -20.33 -10.48 11.06
CA ALA A 202 -19.63 -11.74 10.92
C ALA A 202 -19.32 -12.13 9.46
N LEU A 203 -20.11 -11.66 8.49
CA LEU A 203 -19.86 -11.93 7.06
C LEU A 203 -18.66 -11.18 6.51
N PHE A 204 -18.29 -10.04 7.11
CA PHE A 204 -17.04 -9.36 6.72
C PHE A 204 -15.84 -10.23 7.08
N ALA A 205 -15.75 -10.69 8.33
CA ALA A 205 -14.71 -11.62 8.77
C ALA A 205 -14.63 -12.86 7.86
N ALA A 206 -15.74 -13.57 7.64
CA ALA A 206 -15.76 -14.80 6.84
C ALA A 206 -15.34 -14.61 5.36
N SER A 207 -15.43 -13.38 4.84
CA SER A 207 -15.13 -13.07 3.43
C SER A 207 -13.64 -12.85 3.12
N PHE A 208 -12.82 -12.41 4.09
CA PHE A 208 -11.45 -11.99 3.80
C PHE A 208 -10.40 -13.08 4.03
N PHE A 209 -10.56 -13.88 5.09
CA PHE A 209 -9.44 -14.67 5.59
C PHE A 209 -9.30 -16.02 4.89
N GLY A 210 -8.04 -16.41 4.67
CA GLY A 210 -7.61 -17.73 4.23
C GLY A 210 -6.36 -18.15 5.00
N ASP A 211 -5.81 -19.29 4.61
CA ASP A 211 -4.67 -19.94 5.28
C ASP A 211 -3.38 -19.79 4.48
N GLY A 212 -2.25 -19.67 5.16
CA GLY A 212 -0.95 -19.60 4.52
C GLY A 212 0.21 -19.35 5.46
N ALA A 213 1.42 -19.45 4.89
CA ALA A 213 2.65 -19.12 5.58
C ALA A 213 3.55 -18.23 4.73
N SER A 214 4.32 -17.39 5.41
CA SER A 214 5.39 -16.59 4.81
C SER A 214 6.61 -16.59 5.72
N SER A 215 7.77 -16.40 5.12
CA SER A 215 9.02 -16.31 5.86
C SER A 215 9.96 -15.32 5.19
N CYS A 216 10.82 -14.68 5.98
CA CYS A 216 11.91 -13.88 5.46
C CYS A 216 13.16 -14.00 6.32
N VAL A 217 14.33 -13.82 5.69
CA VAL A 217 15.63 -13.74 6.36
C VAL A 217 16.04 -12.27 6.41
N ILE A 218 16.35 -11.78 7.61
CA ILE A 218 16.76 -10.40 7.86
C ILE A 218 18.17 -10.37 8.43
N GLY A 219 19.03 -9.56 7.83
CA GLY A 219 20.43 -9.44 8.21
C GLY A 219 21.10 -8.25 7.53
N GLN A 220 22.43 -8.22 7.57
CA GLN A 220 23.21 -7.25 6.80
C GLN A 220 23.58 -7.85 5.44
N PRO A 221 23.38 -7.12 4.32
CA PRO A 221 23.71 -7.65 3.01
C PRO A 221 25.22 -7.81 2.87
N GLU A 222 25.64 -9.01 2.46
CA GLU A 222 27.02 -9.34 2.11
C GLU A 222 27.25 -9.18 0.59
N ALA A 223 28.51 -9.20 0.15
CA ALA A 223 28.87 -8.97 -1.26
C ALA A 223 28.19 -9.94 -2.26
N GLU A 224 27.79 -11.12 -1.80
CA GLU A 224 27.07 -12.13 -2.57
C GLU A 224 25.58 -11.80 -2.79
N HIS A 225 24.99 -10.94 -1.97
CA HIS A 225 23.58 -10.54 -2.08
C HIS A 225 23.41 -9.48 -3.19
N ARG A 226 22.91 -9.90 -4.35
CA ARG A 226 22.69 -9.02 -5.52
C ARG A 226 21.36 -8.27 -5.49
N HIS A 227 20.35 -8.88 -4.87
CA HIS A 227 18.99 -8.34 -4.78
C HIS A 227 18.53 -8.48 -3.33
N TYR A 228 18.21 -7.36 -2.69
CA TYR A 228 17.70 -7.32 -1.31
C TYR A 228 16.83 -6.08 -1.13
N VAL A 229 16.02 -6.08 -0.07
CA VAL A 229 15.17 -4.93 0.29
C VAL A 229 15.72 -4.31 1.55
N GLU A 230 16.35 -3.14 1.44
CA GLU A 230 16.81 -2.37 2.60
C GLU A 230 15.64 -2.01 3.51
N LEU A 231 15.73 -2.45 4.76
CA LEU A 231 14.83 -2.03 5.83
C LEU A 231 15.36 -0.72 6.39
N GLY A 232 14.53 0.33 6.35
CA GLY A 232 14.80 1.46 7.23
C GLY A 232 13.95 1.40 8.50
N THR A 233 13.70 2.54 9.13
CA THR A 233 13.08 2.56 10.45
C THR A 233 11.63 2.08 10.43
N GLY A 234 11.30 1.25 11.42
CA GLY A 234 9.91 0.89 11.70
C GLY A 234 9.14 2.05 12.33
N TYR A 235 7.82 1.90 12.33
CA TYR A 235 6.87 2.83 12.94
C TYR A 235 5.67 2.03 13.43
N SER A 236 5.15 2.38 14.60
CA SER A 236 3.97 1.76 15.17
C SER A 236 3.20 2.80 15.97
N VAL A 237 1.89 2.82 15.78
CA VAL A 237 0.97 3.70 16.49
C VAL A 237 -0.22 2.87 16.93
N LEU A 238 -0.64 3.08 18.17
CA LEU A 238 -1.93 2.63 18.66
C LEU A 238 -2.92 3.77 18.49
N LEU A 239 -4.01 3.54 17.76
CA LEU A 239 -5.04 4.55 17.58
C LEU A 239 -5.84 4.71 18.89
N PRO A 240 -6.17 5.94 19.30
CA PRO A 240 -7.01 6.17 20.46
C PRO A 240 -8.44 5.67 20.21
N ASP A 241 -9.10 5.21 21.26
CA ASP A 241 -10.53 4.83 21.26
C ASP A 241 -10.95 3.82 20.18
N SER A 242 -10.04 2.88 19.84
CA SER A 242 -10.26 1.87 18.80
C SER A 242 -10.19 0.42 19.31
N THR A 243 -10.20 0.20 20.63
CA THR A 243 -9.99 -1.12 21.24
C THR A 243 -11.08 -2.12 20.86
N GLU A 244 -12.32 -1.67 20.71
CA GLU A 244 -13.47 -2.52 20.36
C GLU A 244 -13.65 -2.70 18.85
N ASP A 245 -12.90 -1.95 18.03
CA ASP A 245 -13.11 -1.97 16.58
C ASP A 245 -12.57 -3.25 15.93
N MET A 246 -11.62 -3.94 16.56
CA MET A 246 -11.09 -5.23 16.08
C MET A 246 -10.71 -6.10 17.28
N THR A 247 -11.50 -7.14 17.55
CA THR A 247 -11.27 -8.05 18.67
C THR A 247 -11.04 -9.48 18.20
N TRP A 248 -10.27 -10.23 18.96
CA TRP A 248 -9.95 -11.63 18.70
C TRP A 248 -9.92 -12.35 20.04
N GLU A 249 -10.96 -13.12 20.33
CA GLU A 249 -11.20 -13.72 21.65
C GLU A 249 -11.18 -15.24 21.58
N VAL A 250 -10.66 -15.92 22.60
CA VAL A 250 -10.64 -17.38 22.61
C VAL A 250 -11.97 -17.90 23.15
N GLY A 251 -12.73 -18.60 22.31
CA GLY A 251 -13.98 -19.25 22.66
C GLY A 251 -13.84 -20.77 22.85
N ASN A 252 -14.98 -21.45 23.00
CA ASN A 252 -15.06 -22.92 23.13
C ASN A 252 -15.03 -23.66 21.78
N THR A 253 -15.29 -22.95 20.68
CA THR A 253 -15.40 -23.50 19.31
C THR A 253 -14.51 -22.73 18.32
N GLY A 254 -13.32 -22.35 18.75
CA GLY A 254 -12.37 -21.54 17.99
C GLY A 254 -12.20 -20.15 18.59
N PHE A 255 -11.60 -19.25 17.80
CA PHE A 255 -11.35 -17.87 18.17
C PHE A 255 -12.37 -16.97 17.47
N ASP A 256 -12.97 -16.06 18.21
CA ASP A 256 -14.05 -15.19 17.78
C ASP A 256 -13.48 -13.87 17.27
N LEU A 257 -13.64 -13.59 15.97
CA LEU A 257 -13.25 -12.33 15.33
C LEU A 257 -14.44 -11.39 15.24
N PHE A 258 -14.24 -10.18 15.74
CA PHE A 258 -15.10 -9.05 15.41
C PHE A 258 -14.32 -8.00 14.61
N LEU A 259 -14.93 -7.50 13.54
CA LEU A 259 -14.41 -6.40 12.73
C LEU A 259 -15.48 -5.33 12.59
N SER A 260 -15.24 -4.18 13.21
CA SER A 260 -16.09 -3.01 13.11
C SER A 260 -16.05 -2.41 11.69
N PRO A 261 -17.20 -2.04 11.12
CA PRO A 261 -17.25 -1.33 9.83
C PRO A 261 -16.61 0.07 9.88
N ARG A 262 -16.21 0.56 11.07
CA ARG A 262 -15.52 1.84 11.25
C ARG A 262 -14.03 1.77 10.89
N ILE A 263 -13.41 0.58 10.89
CA ILE A 263 -11.96 0.42 10.69
C ILE A 263 -11.45 1.17 9.45
N PRO A 264 -12.04 1.05 8.24
CA PRO A 264 -11.52 1.74 7.06
C PRO A 264 -11.49 3.26 7.22
N LYS A 265 -12.54 3.83 7.83
CA LYS A 265 -12.65 5.27 8.08
C LYS A 265 -11.61 5.74 9.11
N LEU A 266 -11.38 4.96 10.17
CA LEU A 266 -10.37 5.25 11.18
C LEU A 266 -8.97 5.25 10.57
N LEU A 267 -8.65 4.24 9.77
CA LEU A 267 -7.37 4.18 9.05
C LEU A 267 -7.19 5.38 8.12
N GLY A 268 -8.21 5.72 7.31
CA GLY A 268 -8.15 6.88 6.42
C GLY A 268 -7.88 8.20 7.14
N ALA A 269 -8.60 8.48 8.22
CA ALA A 269 -8.43 9.71 9.00
C ALA A 269 -7.02 9.87 9.60
N HIS A 270 -6.40 8.77 10.04
CA HIS A 270 -5.04 8.81 10.60
C HIS A 270 -3.94 8.82 9.53
N LEU A 271 -4.20 8.26 8.35
CA LEU A 271 -3.30 8.39 7.20
C LEU A 271 -3.25 9.83 6.67
N GLU A 272 -4.37 10.59 6.72
CA GLU A 272 -4.44 12.00 6.29
C GLU A 272 -3.49 12.93 7.04
N ASP A 273 -3.33 12.77 8.36
CA ASP A 273 -2.43 13.63 9.16
C ASP A 273 -0.97 13.44 8.76
N GLU A 274 -0.58 12.23 8.36
CA GLU A 274 0.75 11.93 7.85
C GLU A 274 0.96 12.46 6.41
N LEU A 275 -0.08 12.41 5.57
CA LEU A 275 -0.10 13.06 4.25
C LEU A 275 -0.05 14.60 4.35
N ARG A 276 -0.58 15.19 5.42
CA ARG A 276 -0.56 16.64 5.65
C ARG A 276 0.86 17.20 5.79
N HIS A 277 1.79 16.41 6.30
CA HIS A 277 3.20 16.79 6.36
C HIS A 277 3.87 16.84 4.96
N LEU A 278 3.44 16.01 4.00
CA LEU A 278 3.89 16.09 2.60
C LEU A 278 3.43 17.40 1.94
N ARG A 279 2.23 17.90 2.28
CA ARG A 279 1.72 19.19 1.74
C ARG A 279 2.52 20.41 2.20
N ARG A 280 3.06 20.41 3.42
CA ARG A 280 3.92 21.51 3.90
C ARG A 280 5.20 21.65 3.06
N LEU A 281 5.74 20.56 2.52
CA LEU A 281 6.89 20.60 1.62
C LEU A 281 6.57 21.25 0.27
N ASN A 282 5.39 20.94 -0.31
CA ASN A 282 4.96 21.53 -1.57
C ASN A 282 4.83 23.06 -1.50
N ARG A 283 4.39 23.58 -0.35
CA ARG A 283 4.32 25.01 -0.08
C ARG A 283 5.70 25.66 0.10
N ILE A 284 6.62 25.00 0.81
CA ILE A 284 8.00 25.49 1.05
C ILE A 284 8.81 25.56 -0.26
N PHE A 285 8.64 24.60 -1.17
CA PHE A 285 9.37 24.55 -2.44
C PHE A 285 8.63 25.23 -3.61
N ALA A 286 7.64 26.09 -3.31
CA ALA A 286 6.90 26.92 -4.27
C ALA A 286 6.39 26.17 -5.52
N ALA A 287 5.90 24.93 -5.33
CA ALA A 287 5.35 24.09 -6.39
C ALA A 287 4.30 24.80 -7.30
N PRO A 288 3.46 25.74 -6.83
CA PRO A 288 2.44 26.37 -7.69
C PRO A 288 2.97 27.33 -8.77
N GLY A 289 4.18 27.88 -8.62
CA GLY A 289 4.70 28.92 -9.51
C GLY A 289 4.95 28.46 -10.97
N PRO A 290 5.67 27.35 -11.19
CA PRO A 290 5.92 26.83 -12.54
C PRO A 290 4.67 26.40 -13.31
N THR A 291 3.64 25.89 -12.61
CA THR A 291 2.33 25.56 -13.21
C THR A 291 1.65 26.82 -13.71
N LEU A 292 1.54 27.86 -12.88
CA LEU A 292 0.96 29.15 -13.27
C LEU A 292 1.70 29.78 -14.46
N ASP A 293 3.03 29.79 -14.45
CA ASP A 293 3.82 30.34 -15.57
C ASP A 293 3.54 29.62 -16.91
N GLY A 294 3.44 28.29 -16.87
CA GLY A 294 3.14 27.50 -18.06
C GLY A 294 1.72 27.74 -18.57
N VAL A 295 0.73 27.79 -17.66
CA VAL A 295 -0.66 28.10 -18.00
C VAL A 295 -0.79 29.49 -18.61
N VAL A 296 -0.20 30.51 -17.98
CA VAL A 296 -0.21 31.90 -18.51
C VAL A 296 0.44 31.97 -19.89
N LYS A 297 1.49 31.19 -20.14
CA LYS A 297 2.15 31.14 -21.45
C LYS A 297 1.24 30.55 -22.53
N LEU A 298 0.56 29.44 -22.24
CA LEU A 298 -0.43 28.86 -23.16
C LEU A 298 -1.62 29.78 -23.37
N TRP A 299 -2.20 30.30 -22.30
CA TRP A 299 -3.32 31.22 -22.32
C TRP A 299 -3.03 32.46 -23.20
N LYS A 300 -1.83 33.05 -23.08
CA LYS A 300 -1.39 34.14 -23.97
C LYS A 300 -1.24 33.71 -25.42
N SER A 301 -0.75 32.49 -25.67
CA SER A 301 -0.55 31.98 -27.03
C SER A 301 -1.85 31.74 -27.79
N VAL A 302 -2.96 31.55 -27.06
CA VAL A 302 -4.31 31.36 -27.64
C VAL A 302 -5.17 32.62 -27.61
N GLY A 303 -4.55 33.79 -27.39
CA GLY A 303 -5.24 35.08 -27.51
C GLY A 303 -5.89 35.58 -26.22
N CYS A 304 -5.48 35.08 -25.05
CA CYS A 304 -5.95 35.54 -23.74
C CYS A 304 -7.48 35.46 -23.58
N PRO A 305 -8.11 34.27 -23.75
CA PRO A 305 -9.56 34.14 -23.63
C PRO A 305 -10.04 34.51 -22.23
N ASN A 306 -11.24 35.09 -22.16
CA ASN A 306 -11.86 35.49 -20.88
C ASN A 306 -12.42 34.29 -20.10
N THR A 307 -12.59 33.13 -20.75
CA THR A 307 -12.99 31.86 -20.14
C THR A 307 -11.86 30.85 -20.29
N LEU A 308 -11.65 30.01 -19.27
CA LEU A 308 -10.62 28.98 -19.32
C LEU A 308 -11.01 27.77 -18.46
N SER A 309 -10.90 26.57 -19.03
CA SER A 309 -11.06 25.30 -18.33
C SER A 309 -9.72 24.59 -18.18
N ILE A 310 -9.37 24.21 -16.96
CA ILE A 310 -8.13 23.51 -16.64
C ILE A 310 -8.46 22.13 -16.05
N MET A 311 -7.78 21.09 -16.53
CA MET A 311 -7.83 19.77 -15.92
C MET A 311 -6.47 19.39 -15.36
N ASP A 312 -6.38 19.21 -14.05
CA ASP A 312 -5.15 18.79 -13.37
C ASP A 312 -5.18 17.28 -13.13
N VAL A 313 -4.28 16.53 -13.77
CA VAL A 313 -4.24 15.07 -13.70
C VAL A 313 -3.19 14.60 -12.71
N GLY A 314 -3.55 13.60 -11.90
CA GLY A 314 -2.76 13.22 -10.73
C GLY A 314 -2.69 14.34 -9.71
N ALA A 315 -3.83 15.03 -9.52
CA ALA A 315 -3.90 16.28 -8.76
C ALA A 315 -3.54 16.09 -7.27
N GLY A 316 -3.66 14.88 -6.71
CA GLY A 316 -3.55 14.68 -5.27
C GLY A 316 -4.55 15.57 -4.53
N SER A 317 -4.06 16.41 -3.61
CA SER A 317 -4.89 17.41 -2.92
C SER A 317 -5.31 18.61 -3.79
N GLY A 318 -4.69 18.81 -4.96
CA GLY A 318 -4.98 19.92 -5.87
C GLY A 318 -4.54 21.31 -5.37
N ASP A 319 -3.81 21.40 -4.26
CA ASP A 319 -3.37 22.66 -3.62
C ASP A 319 -2.54 23.57 -4.54
N VAL A 320 -1.89 22.98 -5.54
CA VAL A 320 -1.14 23.67 -6.59
C VAL A 320 -2.02 24.67 -7.36
N ASN A 321 -3.32 24.39 -7.45
CA ASN A 321 -4.30 25.15 -8.24
C ASN A 321 -4.82 26.40 -7.52
N GLN A 322 -4.55 26.58 -6.22
CA GLN A 322 -4.95 27.79 -5.48
C GLN A 322 -4.37 29.07 -6.10
N LYS A 323 -3.15 29.02 -6.63
CA LYS A 323 -2.55 30.17 -7.34
C LYS A 323 -3.19 30.46 -8.68
N LEU A 324 -3.73 29.45 -9.37
CA LEU A 324 -4.45 29.65 -10.62
C LEU A 324 -5.77 30.39 -10.37
N LEU A 325 -6.49 30.01 -9.31
CA LEU A 325 -7.71 30.69 -8.87
C LEU A 325 -7.45 32.16 -8.51
N GLN A 326 -6.41 32.43 -7.72
CA GLN A 326 -6.01 33.80 -7.36
C GLN A 326 -5.60 34.62 -8.60
N TRP A 327 -4.88 34.01 -9.53
CA TRP A 327 -4.49 34.66 -10.77
C TRP A 327 -5.69 34.96 -11.66
N SER A 328 -6.66 34.04 -11.78
CA SER A 328 -7.86 34.27 -12.58
C SER A 328 -8.69 35.42 -12.03
N ASP A 329 -8.80 35.54 -10.70
CA ASP A 329 -9.47 36.69 -10.05
C ASP A 329 -8.78 38.02 -10.40
N GLN A 330 -7.45 38.04 -10.39
CA GLN A 330 -6.67 39.24 -10.73
C GLN A 330 -6.77 39.65 -12.19
N MET A 331 -6.93 38.68 -13.09
CA MET A 331 -7.02 38.92 -14.54
C MET A 331 -8.45 39.02 -15.06
N GLY A 332 -9.47 38.76 -14.22
CA GLY A 332 -10.87 38.73 -14.64
C GLY A 332 -11.19 37.56 -15.58
N VAL A 333 -10.52 36.42 -15.42
CA VAL A 333 -10.75 35.21 -16.22
C VAL A 333 -11.76 34.31 -15.50
N GLU A 334 -12.81 33.90 -16.20
CA GLU A 334 -13.76 32.89 -15.74
C GLU A 334 -13.12 31.50 -15.81
N LEU A 335 -12.53 31.09 -14.70
CA LEU A 335 -11.78 29.85 -14.57
C LEU A 335 -12.65 28.72 -14.01
N SER A 336 -12.61 27.56 -14.66
CA SER A 336 -13.07 26.28 -14.10
C SER A 336 -11.91 25.29 -14.00
N ILE A 337 -11.83 24.55 -12.90
CA ILE A 337 -10.78 23.57 -12.65
C ILE A 337 -11.41 22.21 -12.36
N THR A 338 -10.98 21.18 -13.09
CA THR A 338 -11.31 19.79 -12.80
C THR A 338 -10.06 19.07 -12.27
N LEU A 339 -10.10 18.65 -11.02
CA LEU A 339 -9.06 17.84 -10.40
C LEU A 339 -9.35 16.37 -10.66
N VAL A 340 -8.38 15.65 -11.23
CA VAL A 340 -8.49 14.24 -11.57
C VAL A 340 -7.43 13.43 -10.86
N ASP A 341 -7.85 12.37 -10.18
CA ASP A 341 -6.97 11.38 -9.56
C ASP A 341 -7.54 9.97 -9.67
N VAL A 342 -6.68 8.94 -9.60
CA VAL A 342 -7.09 7.53 -9.69
C VAL A 342 -7.58 7.00 -8.35
N THR A 343 -7.11 7.62 -7.25
CA THR A 343 -7.39 7.24 -5.87
C THR A 343 -8.60 8.03 -5.32
N GLU A 344 -9.49 7.35 -4.61
CA GLU A 344 -10.66 8.03 -4.01
C GLU A 344 -10.21 8.92 -2.85
N GLU A 345 -9.18 8.50 -2.13
CA GLU A 345 -8.60 9.21 -0.99
C GLU A 345 -8.06 10.59 -1.39
N ALA A 346 -7.34 10.69 -2.52
CA ALA A 346 -6.91 11.98 -3.05
C ALA A 346 -8.10 12.84 -3.48
N CYS A 347 -9.13 12.22 -4.08
CA CYS A 347 -10.33 12.93 -4.50
C CYS A 347 -11.11 13.48 -3.29
N GLU A 348 -11.31 12.70 -2.23
CA GLU A 348 -11.96 13.13 -1.00
C GLU A 348 -11.23 14.28 -0.34
N GLU A 349 -9.90 14.22 -0.30
CA GLU A 349 -9.08 15.31 0.21
C GLU A 349 -9.26 16.58 -0.64
N ALA A 350 -9.16 16.48 -1.96
CA ALA A 350 -9.35 17.63 -2.84
C ALA A 350 -10.74 18.26 -2.65
N ARG A 351 -11.79 17.43 -2.54
CA ARG A 351 -13.16 17.90 -2.23
C ARG A 351 -13.23 18.59 -0.88
N ARG A 352 -12.48 18.13 0.12
CA ARG A 352 -12.40 18.78 1.43
C ARG A 352 -11.68 20.12 1.36
N LEU A 353 -10.55 20.18 0.66
CA LEU A 353 -9.75 21.40 0.51
C LEU A 353 -10.51 22.50 -0.25
N PHE A 354 -11.26 22.12 -1.28
CA PHE A 354 -11.99 23.04 -2.17
C PHE A 354 -13.51 23.07 -1.91
N ARG A 355 -13.96 22.62 -0.72
CA ARG A 355 -15.40 22.57 -0.36
C ARG A 355 -16.15 23.88 -0.58
N HIS A 356 -15.47 25.02 -0.44
CA HIS A 356 -16.04 26.36 -0.55
C HIS A 356 -15.64 27.07 -1.85
N GLU A 357 -15.06 26.36 -2.81
CA GLU A 357 -14.61 26.91 -4.08
C GLU A 357 -15.43 26.32 -5.24
N PRO A 358 -16.51 26.99 -5.69
CA PRO A 358 -17.44 26.44 -6.68
C PRO A 358 -16.82 26.27 -8.07
N ARG A 359 -15.68 26.91 -8.35
CA ARG A 359 -14.94 26.76 -9.62
C ARG A 359 -14.20 25.43 -9.74
N VAL A 360 -14.04 24.70 -8.63
CA VAL A 360 -13.26 23.46 -8.58
C VAL A 360 -14.19 22.25 -8.48
N GLN A 361 -14.03 21.33 -9.41
CA GLN A 361 -14.69 20.03 -9.41
C GLN A 361 -13.65 18.93 -9.24
N VAL A 362 -14.04 17.82 -8.61
CA VAL A 362 -13.14 16.68 -8.37
C VAL A 362 -13.76 15.42 -8.95
N ARG A 363 -13.00 14.71 -9.78
CA ARG A 363 -13.43 13.50 -10.47
C ARG A 363 -12.39 12.40 -10.29
N ARG A 364 -12.84 11.23 -9.84
CA ARG A 364 -12.01 10.03 -9.87
C ARG A 364 -11.99 9.45 -11.28
N ALA A 365 -10.81 9.38 -11.90
CA ALA A 365 -10.63 8.77 -13.22
C ALA A 365 -9.15 8.47 -13.47
N ASP A 366 -8.87 7.46 -14.31
CA ASP A 366 -7.54 7.27 -14.88
C ASP A 366 -7.32 8.29 -16.02
N VAL A 367 -6.12 8.88 -16.08
CA VAL A 367 -5.71 9.79 -17.16
C VAL A 367 -5.87 9.16 -18.56
N LYS A 368 -5.75 7.83 -18.66
CA LYS A 368 -5.91 7.07 -19.90
C LYS A 368 -7.37 6.99 -20.38
N GLU A 369 -8.33 7.20 -19.48
CA GLU A 369 -9.77 7.08 -19.74
C GLU A 369 -10.44 8.45 -19.93
N LEU A 370 -9.67 9.54 -19.92
CA LEU A 370 -10.22 10.88 -20.04
C LEU A 370 -10.71 11.15 -21.47
N PRO A 371 -11.89 11.80 -21.63
CA PRO A 371 -12.39 12.15 -22.95
C PRO A 371 -11.48 13.15 -23.67
N ASP A 372 -11.38 13.00 -24.98
CA ASP A 372 -10.65 13.92 -25.85
C ASP A 372 -11.26 15.33 -25.79
N ALA A 373 -10.41 16.37 -25.87
CA ALA A 373 -10.80 17.78 -25.89
C ALA A 373 -11.77 18.21 -24.76
N SER A 374 -11.62 17.63 -23.55
CA SER A 374 -12.49 17.90 -22.40
C SER A 374 -12.00 19.02 -21.46
N ALA A 375 -10.85 19.64 -21.74
CA ALA A 375 -10.39 20.85 -21.07
C ALA A 375 -9.49 21.69 -22.00
N ASP A 376 -9.47 23.01 -21.80
CA ASP A 376 -8.65 23.91 -22.61
C ASP A 376 -7.16 23.62 -22.40
N ILE A 377 -6.75 23.51 -21.13
CA ILE A 377 -5.38 23.18 -20.74
C ILE A 377 -5.39 21.99 -19.79
N VAL A 378 -4.53 21.00 -20.05
CA VAL A 378 -4.29 19.89 -19.12
C VAL A 378 -2.98 20.12 -18.38
N THR A 379 -3.01 20.12 -17.05
CA THR A 379 -1.85 20.29 -16.18
C THR A 379 -1.45 18.96 -15.55
N GLY A 380 -0.15 18.78 -15.29
CA GLY A 380 0.36 17.68 -14.47
C GLY A 380 1.44 18.20 -13.53
N SER A 381 1.09 18.39 -12.25
CA SER A 381 1.96 18.98 -11.25
C SER A 381 2.56 17.92 -10.34
N GLN A 382 3.87 17.65 -10.46
CA GLN A 382 4.59 16.61 -9.72
C GLN A 382 4.01 15.19 -9.90
N PHE A 383 3.36 14.96 -11.03
CA PHE A 383 2.73 13.69 -11.35
C PHE A 383 3.61 12.84 -12.27
N ILE A 384 4.21 13.49 -13.27
CA ILE A 384 4.76 12.82 -14.44
C ILE A 384 6.06 12.05 -14.15
N HIS A 385 6.82 12.42 -13.11
CA HIS A 385 8.04 11.70 -12.68
C HIS A 385 7.81 10.26 -12.18
N HIS A 386 6.56 9.82 -12.05
CA HIS A 386 6.23 8.41 -11.78
C HIS A 386 6.35 7.52 -13.02
N PHE A 387 6.37 8.11 -14.22
CA PHE A 387 6.41 7.39 -15.49
C PHE A 387 7.77 7.52 -16.17
N GLN A 388 8.21 6.46 -16.85
CA GLN A 388 9.47 6.44 -17.60
C GLN A 388 9.29 5.75 -18.96
N GLY A 389 10.19 6.05 -19.89
CA GLY A 389 10.21 5.44 -21.22
C GLY A 389 8.88 5.57 -21.96
N GLN A 390 8.35 4.45 -22.44
CA GLN A 390 7.12 4.41 -23.23
C GLN A 390 5.87 4.86 -22.44
N GLN A 391 5.80 4.60 -21.13
CA GLN A 391 4.67 5.02 -20.31
C GLN A 391 4.57 6.54 -20.21
N LEU A 392 5.71 7.23 -20.09
CA LEU A 392 5.74 8.70 -20.08
C LEU A 392 5.16 9.28 -21.38
N MET A 393 5.56 8.71 -22.51
CA MET A 393 5.09 9.06 -23.84
C MET A 393 3.58 8.88 -23.99
N GLU A 394 3.06 7.74 -23.55
CA GLU A 394 1.63 7.44 -23.58
C GLU A 394 0.85 8.46 -22.74
N ILE A 395 1.23 8.67 -21.48
CA ILE A 395 0.53 9.59 -20.57
C ILE A 395 0.49 11.01 -21.12
N VAL A 396 1.62 11.54 -21.61
CA VAL A 396 1.68 12.89 -22.19
C VAL A 396 0.86 12.97 -23.48
N SER A 397 0.81 11.90 -24.28
CA SER A 397 -0.04 11.85 -25.48
C SER A 397 -1.52 11.86 -25.14
N HIS A 398 -1.93 11.12 -24.09
CA HIS A 398 -3.29 11.18 -23.57
C HIS A 398 -3.64 12.58 -23.07
N MET A 399 -2.77 13.22 -22.27
CA MET A 399 -2.97 14.60 -21.83
C MET A 399 -3.14 15.58 -23.00
N LEU A 400 -2.35 15.42 -24.07
CA LEU A 400 -2.48 16.23 -25.27
C LEU A 400 -3.83 16.01 -25.97
N ARG A 401 -4.30 14.76 -26.09
CA ARG A 401 -5.63 14.48 -26.66
C ARG A 401 -6.75 15.11 -25.84
N THR A 402 -6.68 14.98 -24.52
CA THR A 402 -7.64 15.58 -23.56
C THR A 402 -7.64 17.11 -23.61
N SER A 403 -6.50 17.75 -23.87
CA SER A 403 -6.42 19.22 -23.98
C SER A 403 -6.94 19.78 -25.31
N VAL A 404 -7.51 20.99 -25.32
CA VAL A 404 -7.82 21.74 -26.55
C VAL A 404 -6.61 22.55 -27.02
N HIS A 405 -5.95 23.28 -26.11
CA HIS A 405 -4.87 24.21 -26.42
C HIS A 405 -3.48 23.71 -26.07
N GLY A 406 -3.38 22.74 -25.16
CA GLY A 406 -2.12 22.07 -24.86
C GLY A 406 -1.94 21.67 -23.41
N VAL A 407 -0.72 21.25 -23.11
CA VAL A 407 -0.33 20.63 -21.84
C VAL A 407 0.73 21.46 -21.12
N VAL A 408 0.59 21.58 -19.80
CA VAL A 408 1.60 22.15 -18.91
C VAL A 408 2.04 21.11 -17.90
N ILE A 409 3.33 20.78 -17.88
CA ILE A 409 3.91 19.87 -16.90
C ILE A 409 4.84 20.66 -15.98
N ASN A 410 4.66 20.48 -14.69
CA ASN A 410 5.54 21.01 -13.67
C ASN A 410 6.17 19.86 -12.91
N ASP A 411 7.48 19.68 -13.03
CA ASP A 411 8.15 18.56 -12.39
C ASP A 411 9.55 18.88 -11.86
N ILE A 412 10.12 17.97 -11.07
CA ILE A 412 11.33 18.19 -10.29
C ILE A 412 12.57 18.14 -11.18
N HIS A 413 13.48 19.10 -10.99
CA HIS A 413 14.81 19.04 -11.57
C HIS A 413 15.69 18.03 -10.81
N ARG A 414 16.00 16.91 -11.45
CA ARG A 414 16.89 15.87 -10.94
C ARG A 414 18.34 16.34 -10.98
N HIS A 415 18.80 16.88 -9.86
CA HIS A 415 20.15 17.38 -9.68
C HIS A 415 20.63 17.18 -8.23
N PRO A 416 21.95 17.02 -7.96
CA PRO A 416 22.47 16.82 -6.61
C PRO A 416 22.11 17.94 -5.62
N VAL A 417 22.07 19.20 -6.10
CA VAL A 417 21.74 20.37 -5.28
C VAL A 417 20.29 20.33 -4.75
N PRO A 418 19.22 20.18 -5.58
CA PRO A 418 17.87 19.96 -5.07
C PRO A 418 17.75 18.74 -4.19
N TYR A 419 18.47 17.67 -4.51
CA TYR A 419 18.45 16.45 -3.71
C TYR A 419 18.93 16.75 -2.29
N ALA A 420 20.09 17.42 -2.16
CA ALA A 420 20.62 17.84 -0.88
C ALA A 420 19.70 18.85 -0.16
N ALA A 421 19.16 19.84 -0.87
CA ALA A 421 18.26 20.83 -0.29
C ALA A 421 16.96 20.19 0.27
N VAL A 422 16.31 19.32 -0.51
CA VAL A 422 15.13 18.57 -0.06
C VAL A 422 15.51 17.62 1.08
N TRP A 423 16.65 16.95 0.99
CA TRP A 423 17.16 16.07 2.06
C TRP A 423 17.35 16.82 3.38
N ILE A 424 17.93 18.03 3.36
CA ILE A 424 18.13 18.88 4.54
C ILE A 424 16.78 19.37 5.06
N THR A 425 15.97 19.99 4.20
CA THR A 425 14.69 20.61 4.61
C THR A 425 13.73 19.58 5.19
N THR A 426 13.56 18.43 4.53
CA THR A 426 12.68 17.34 5.03
C THR A 426 13.10 16.84 6.41
N ARG A 427 14.40 16.90 6.73
CA ARG A 427 14.94 16.52 8.05
C ARG A 427 14.74 17.60 9.11
N LEU A 428 14.77 18.87 8.72
CA LEU A 428 14.55 20.01 9.62
C LEU A 428 13.06 20.19 9.97
N ILE A 429 12.16 20.06 8.99
CA ILE A 429 10.74 20.42 9.17
C ILE A 429 9.86 19.27 9.63
N SER A 430 10.33 18.03 9.49
CA SER A 430 9.55 16.85 9.82
C SER A 430 10.43 15.79 10.45
N ARG A 431 9.91 15.15 11.49
CA ARG A 431 10.46 13.92 12.05
C ARG A 431 9.90 12.67 11.34
N ASN A 432 8.89 12.83 10.48
CA ASN A 432 8.32 11.76 9.69
C ASN A 432 9.32 11.29 8.61
N ARG A 433 9.58 9.98 8.62
CA ARG A 433 10.51 9.27 7.75
C ARG A 433 10.10 9.27 6.28
N TYR A 434 8.83 9.07 5.95
CA TYR A 434 8.34 9.04 4.57
C TYR A 434 8.72 10.32 3.86
N ILE A 435 8.51 11.45 4.52
CA ILE A 435 8.93 12.76 4.03
C ILE A 435 10.45 12.89 3.85
N ARG A 436 11.24 12.37 4.79
CA ARG A 436 12.71 12.41 4.75
C ARG A 436 13.32 11.54 3.66
N HIS A 437 12.59 10.53 3.18
CA HIS A 437 13.05 9.59 2.16
C HIS A 437 12.37 9.81 0.80
N ASP A 438 11.05 9.98 0.77
CA ASP A 438 10.28 10.23 -0.44
C ASP A 438 10.60 11.59 -1.04
N GLY A 439 10.85 12.62 -0.21
CA GLY A 439 11.28 13.93 -0.71
C GLY A 439 12.52 13.81 -1.61
N PRO A 440 13.66 13.30 -1.11
CA PRO A 440 14.84 13.07 -1.94
C PRO A 440 14.63 12.06 -3.07
N LEU A 441 13.82 11.01 -2.87
CA LEU A 441 13.53 10.02 -3.91
C LEU A 441 12.73 10.62 -5.07
N SER A 442 11.77 11.51 -4.81
CA SER A 442 11.06 12.26 -5.85
C SER A 442 12.03 13.14 -6.65
N VAL A 443 13.06 13.73 -6.02
CA VAL A 443 14.13 14.43 -6.76
C VAL A 443 14.92 13.46 -7.64
N ALA A 444 15.23 12.26 -7.14
CA ALA A 444 15.96 11.23 -7.89
C ALA A 444 15.15 10.69 -9.08
N LYS A 445 13.81 10.64 -8.97
CA LYS A 445 12.89 10.26 -10.05
C LYS A 445 12.60 11.40 -11.04
N GLY A 446 12.86 12.65 -10.66
CA GLY A 446 12.63 13.82 -11.51
C GLY A 446 13.44 13.84 -12.82
N PHE A 447 13.37 14.96 -13.52
CA PHE A 447 13.88 15.09 -14.89
C PHE A 447 15.12 15.98 -14.98
N LYS A 448 15.92 15.75 -16.01
CA LYS A 448 16.98 16.61 -16.51
C LYS A 448 16.57 17.19 -17.87
N GLY A 449 17.18 18.29 -18.30
CA GLY A 449 16.91 18.88 -19.62
C GLY A 449 17.12 17.93 -20.82
N ARG A 450 17.94 16.87 -20.67
CA ARG A 450 18.06 15.82 -21.70
C ARG A 450 16.79 14.98 -21.84
N ASP A 451 16.08 14.74 -20.73
CA ASP A 451 14.89 13.90 -20.70
C ASP A 451 13.73 14.61 -21.44
N TRP A 452 13.59 15.92 -21.25
CA TRP A 452 12.64 16.74 -22.01
C TRP A 452 12.97 16.86 -23.50
N ARG A 453 14.26 16.89 -23.86
CA ARG A 453 14.68 16.86 -25.27
C ARG A 453 14.37 15.52 -25.93
N GLU A 454 14.50 14.44 -25.19
CA GLU A 454 14.16 13.10 -25.68
C GLU A 454 12.64 12.98 -25.87
N LEU A 455 11.84 13.37 -24.87
CA LEU A 455 10.38 13.42 -24.99
C LEU A 455 9.92 14.25 -26.18
N LYS A 456 10.57 15.41 -26.42
CA LYS A 456 10.29 16.26 -27.58
C LYS A 456 10.49 15.55 -28.92
N LYS A 457 11.55 14.74 -29.04
CA LYS A 457 11.83 13.97 -30.26
C LYS A 457 10.82 12.84 -30.44
N GLN A 458 10.55 12.10 -29.37
CA GLN A 458 9.65 10.96 -29.40
C GLN A 458 8.20 11.37 -29.72
N LEU A 459 7.73 12.50 -29.16
CA LEU A 459 6.42 13.07 -29.49
C LEU A 459 6.36 13.76 -30.87
N ASN A 460 7.49 13.89 -31.57
CA ASN A 460 7.64 14.70 -32.79
C ASN A 460 7.09 16.14 -32.65
N HIS A 461 7.24 16.74 -31.46
CA HIS A 461 6.55 17.98 -31.10
C HIS A 461 7.48 19.19 -31.08
N ALA A 462 7.73 19.78 -32.26
CA ALA A 462 8.73 20.85 -32.43
C ALA A 462 8.51 22.09 -31.53
N THR A 463 7.28 22.39 -31.12
CA THR A 463 6.92 23.54 -30.27
C THR A 463 7.00 23.27 -28.77
N LEU A 464 7.35 22.06 -28.33
CA LEU A 464 7.59 21.78 -26.90
C LEU A 464 8.73 22.66 -26.40
N THR A 465 8.46 23.39 -25.32
CA THR A 465 9.45 24.20 -24.60
C THR A 465 9.53 23.77 -23.14
N TYR A 466 10.73 23.78 -22.56
CA TYR A 466 10.91 23.58 -21.13
C TYR A 466 11.84 24.67 -20.59
N ARG A 467 11.55 25.16 -19.39
CA ARG A 467 12.36 26.18 -18.71
C ARG A 467 12.58 25.77 -17.27
N TRP A 468 13.82 25.88 -16.81
CA TRP A 468 14.12 25.73 -15.39
C TRP A 468 13.57 26.94 -14.62
N LYS A 469 12.97 26.68 -13.46
CA LYS A 469 12.39 27.67 -12.56
C LYS A 469 13.07 27.59 -11.19
N PRO A 470 13.13 28.71 -10.44
CA PRO A 470 13.64 28.73 -9.07
C PRO A 470 13.03 27.63 -8.20
N LEU A 471 13.79 27.21 -7.17
CA LEU A 471 13.44 26.09 -6.29
C LEU A 471 13.34 24.74 -7.03
N PHE A 472 14.18 24.59 -8.06
CA PHE A 472 14.53 23.32 -8.70
C PHE A 472 13.38 22.61 -9.41
N ARG A 473 12.59 23.37 -10.16
CA ARG A 473 11.47 22.84 -10.95
C ARG A 473 11.67 23.11 -12.43
N TYR A 474 11.05 22.31 -13.27
CA TYR A 474 10.84 22.61 -14.68
C TYR A 474 9.38 23.03 -14.90
N SER A 475 9.18 24.05 -15.71
CA SER A 475 7.90 24.30 -16.38
C SER A 475 8.05 23.87 -17.83
N VAL A 476 7.24 22.90 -18.25
CA VAL A 476 7.21 22.36 -19.61
C VAL A 476 5.87 22.73 -20.21
N VAL A 477 5.91 23.28 -21.41
CA VAL A 477 4.73 23.72 -22.15
C VAL A 477 4.73 23.05 -23.51
N ILE A 478 3.64 22.35 -23.80
CA ILE A 478 3.42 21.60 -25.04
C ILE A 478 2.13 22.14 -25.69
N PRO A 479 2.23 23.17 -26.55
CA PRO A 479 1.05 23.72 -27.23
C PRO A 479 0.47 22.71 -28.21
N LYS A 480 -0.85 22.50 -28.23
CA LYS A 480 -1.53 21.68 -29.24
C LYS A 480 -1.74 22.53 -30.50
N ARG A 481 -1.42 21.97 -31.66
CA ARG A 481 -1.56 22.65 -32.96
C ARG A 481 -2.96 22.51 -33.52
#